data_AF-A0A2N9HMA0-F1
#
_entry.id   AF-A0A2N9HMA0-F1
#
_cell.length_a   1.000
_cell.length_b   1.000
_cell.length_c   1.000
_cell.angle_alpha   90.00
_cell.angle_beta   90.00
_cell.angle_gamma   90.00
#
_symmetry.space_group_name_H-M   'P 1'
#
loop_
_entity.id
_entity.type
_entity.pdbx_description
1 polymer ?
#
loop_
_entity_poly.entity_id
_entity_poly.type
_entity_poly.pdbx_seq_one_letter_code
_entity_poly.pdbx_strand_id
1 'polypeptide(L)'
;MGQWRSLAKEALDRTAIVANFLCLLHVTSNYLCSPTLVYGPSMLPTLNLTGDVLLAEHVSPRLGKVGPGDVVLLRSPVDPRRTLTKRVVGMEGDTVTFFVDPMRTDTCQTVVRRDYQKILFTHLSRLVARAIKEGPFLVGSDERIPIMVSHLLFADDTLIFCNADLSQIESLRNVFTWFETVFGLRVNLHKSEIVPVGEVSNLEEIVAVMGCQLSALPMTYLGLPLGAKLNFTIIWNPVIEKMERRLAGWKRLYLSKGGKLTLFKSTLSNLPTYFLSLFHLPAGVAHRLEKLQRDFLWDGLGDQPKFHLVNWAKICEPIPSGGLGIKNLQSFNQSLLGKWLWRYGMDRESLWRQVVEAKYGSMWGGWCTKANRDAYGRAFPELFSIATDKDAAVADCMSVQNGKLLWEQEKIDCELLYHSLIAQASTQSPWKGIWKAKVPTRVSFFVWTAVLGKILTNDNLIKRQVVLVNWCCLCKANGESIDHLFIHCSLAKQLWDTILTLFGVHWVMPRQLQDLISCWPGALGRHRHAEIWKVPKGHVWIQGDNMYASSDSRHFGPVPYGLIQGKVFFRYFIDWNDAYLYFVGIGGIMEMF
;
A
#
# COMPACT_ATOMS: atom_id res chain seq x y z
N MET A 1 28.70 -29.67 76.80
CA MET A 1 28.65 -28.71 75.65
C MET A 1 28.98 -29.34 74.29
N GLY A 2 29.71 -30.46 74.20
CA GLY A 2 30.10 -31.07 72.90
C GLY A 2 28.94 -31.63 72.06
N GLN A 3 28.02 -32.38 72.67
CA GLN A 3 26.85 -32.98 72.00
C GLN A 3 25.89 -31.94 71.39
N TRP A 4 25.68 -30.82 72.08
CA TRP A 4 24.83 -29.74 71.58
C TRP A 4 25.44 -29.03 70.37
N ARG A 5 26.78 -28.90 70.31
CA ARG A 5 27.47 -28.33 69.16
C ARG A 5 27.43 -29.25 67.94
N SER A 6 27.52 -30.57 68.11
CA SER A 6 27.42 -31.52 67.00
C SER A 6 26.01 -31.60 66.43
N LEU A 7 24.99 -31.63 67.29
CA LEU A 7 23.58 -31.57 66.87
C LEU A 7 23.24 -30.25 66.18
N ALA A 8 23.72 -29.13 66.70
CA ALA A 8 23.53 -27.82 66.07
C ALA A 8 24.21 -27.72 64.71
N LYS A 9 25.41 -28.30 64.56
CA LYS A 9 26.12 -28.35 63.27
C LYS A 9 25.40 -29.22 62.25
N GLU A 10 24.92 -30.40 62.64
CA GLU A 10 24.15 -31.29 61.75
C GLU A 10 22.81 -30.66 61.34
N ALA A 11 22.13 -29.97 62.26
CA ALA A 11 20.92 -29.21 61.94
C ALA A 11 21.21 -28.07 60.96
N LEU A 12 22.29 -27.32 61.15
CA LEU A 12 22.74 -26.26 60.23
C LEU A 12 23.04 -26.82 58.83
N ASP A 13 23.79 -27.92 58.73
CA ASP A 13 24.14 -28.54 57.46
C ASP A 13 22.88 -29.05 56.71
N ARG A 14 21.94 -29.68 57.42
CA ARG A 14 20.66 -30.11 56.82
C ARG A 14 19.80 -28.92 56.38
N THR A 15 19.73 -27.85 57.18
CA THR A 15 19.00 -26.63 56.80
C THR A 15 19.62 -25.92 55.60
N ALA A 16 20.95 -25.91 55.48
CA ALA A 16 21.67 -25.35 54.33
C ALA A 16 21.39 -26.15 53.04
N ILE A 17 21.34 -27.48 53.11
CA ILE A 17 20.97 -28.34 51.96
C ILE A 17 19.54 -28.05 51.52
N VAL A 18 18.59 -27.98 52.45
CA VAL A 18 17.19 -27.65 52.13
C VAL A 18 17.06 -26.25 51.56
N ALA A 19 17.76 -25.25 52.11
CA ALA A 19 17.77 -23.90 51.59
C ALA A 19 18.37 -23.84 50.17
N ASN A 20 19.48 -24.52 49.92
CA ASN A 20 20.09 -24.60 48.59
C ASN A 20 19.18 -25.31 47.58
N PHE A 21 18.48 -26.37 47.99
CA PHE A 21 17.50 -27.05 47.15
C PHE A 21 16.32 -26.13 46.82
N LEU A 22 15.77 -25.42 47.79
CA LEU A 22 14.68 -24.45 47.57
C LEU A 22 15.13 -23.27 46.69
N CYS A 23 16.36 -22.78 46.87
CA CYS A 23 16.95 -21.77 46.00
C CYS A 23 17.12 -22.29 44.57
N LEU A 24 17.64 -23.51 44.39
CA LEU A 24 17.79 -24.13 43.08
C LEU A 24 16.42 -24.34 42.41
N LEU A 25 15.43 -24.81 43.16
CA LEU A 25 14.05 -24.97 42.69
C LEU A 25 13.44 -23.62 42.30
N HIS A 26 13.68 -22.57 43.09
CA HIS A 26 13.21 -21.23 42.80
C HIS A 26 13.88 -20.65 41.54
N VAL A 27 15.20 -20.83 41.37
CA VAL A 27 15.94 -20.34 40.20
C VAL A 27 15.52 -21.10 38.95
N THR A 28 15.42 -22.43 39.02
CA THR A 28 14.97 -23.26 37.90
C THR A 28 13.55 -22.87 37.48
N SER A 29 12.61 -22.77 38.43
CA SER A 29 11.22 -22.41 38.17
C SER A 29 11.01 -21.01 37.60
N ASN A 30 11.83 -20.02 37.97
CA ASN A 30 11.65 -18.63 37.53
C ASN A 30 12.47 -18.25 36.29
N TYR A 31 13.58 -18.95 36.03
CA TYR A 31 14.53 -18.54 34.99
C TYR A 31 14.77 -19.59 33.91
N LEU A 32 14.55 -20.88 34.18
CA LEU A 32 14.85 -21.95 33.24
C LEU A 32 13.58 -22.56 32.65
N CYS A 33 12.75 -23.20 33.47
CA CYS A 33 11.54 -23.86 33.01
C CYS A 33 10.46 -23.90 34.09
N SER A 34 9.18 -23.87 33.67
CA SER A 34 8.05 -24.07 34.57
C SER A 34 7.03 -25.04 33.98
N PRO A 35 6.48 -25.95 34.80
CA PRO A 35 5.30 -26.72 34.43
C PRO A 35 4.06 -25.82 34.56
N THR A 36 3.22 -25.80 33.52
CA THR A 36 1.95 -25.08 33.50
C THR A 36 0.84 -26.03 33.08
N LEU A 37 -0.18 -26.16 33.93
CA LEU A 37 -1.37 -26.94 33.64
C LEU A 37 -2.35 -26.08 32.85
N VAL A 38 -2.74 -26.52 31.66
CA VAL A 38 -3.55 -25.76 30.72
C VAL A 38 -4.84 -26.51 30.44
N TYR A 39 -5.96 -25.81 30.58
CA TYR A 39 -7.30 -26.33 30.28
C TYR A 39 -7.98 -25.48 29.21
N GLY A 40 -8.84 -26.14 28.45
CA GLY A 40 -9.82 -25.47 27.62
C GLY A 40 -9.61 -25.64 26.11
N PRO A 41 -10.61 -25.22 25.33
CA PRO A 41 -10.75 -25.63 23.93
C PRO A 41 -9.82 -24.88 22.97
N SER A 42 -9.16 -23.80 23.41
CA SER A 42 -8.47 -22.83 22.54
C SER A 42 -7.35 -23.41 21.68
N MET A 43 -6.72 -24.48 22.12
CA MET A 43 -5.58 -25.11 21.43
C MET A 43 -5.94 -26.49 20.88
N LEU A 44 -7.22 -26.87 20.81
CA LEU A 44 -7.63 -28.09 20.13
C LEU A 44 -7.26 -28.02 18.62
N PRO A 45 -6.84 -29.12 17.98
CA PRO A 45 -6.62 -30.46 18.56
C PRO A 45 -5.23 -30.62 19.21
N THR A 46 -4.37 -29.61 19.16
CA THR A 46 -2.99 -29.66 19.67
C THR A 46 -2.91 -29.96 21.17
N LEU A 47 -3.82 -29.43 21.99
CA LEU A 47 -3.90 -29.71 23.43
C LEU A 47 -5.26 -30.29 23.81
N ASN A 48 -5.30 -31.19 24.79
CA ASN A 48 -6.55 -31.82 25.23
C ASN A 48 -7.45 -30.86 26.01
N LEU A 49 -8.77 -31.11 25.91
CA LEU A 49 -9.77 -30.34 26.65
C LEU A 49 -9.72 -30.59 28.16
N THR A 50 -9.39 -31.83 28.57
CA THR A 50 -9.39 -32.33 29.94
C THR A 50 -8.17 -31.91 30.77
N GLY A 51 -7.18 -31.27 30.15
CA GLY A 51 -6.00 -30.72 30.80
C GLY A 51 -4.69 -31.37 30.36
N ASP A 52 -3.79 -30.57 29.81
CA ASP A 52 -2.40 -30.96 29.50
C ASP A 52 -1.45 -30.21 30.44
N VAL A 53 -0.39 -30.88 30.91
CA VAL A 53 0.72 -30.19 31.57
C VAL A 53 1.79 -29.87 30.53
N LEU A 54 2.10 -28.59 30.38
CA LEU A 54 3.10 -28.07 29.46
C LEU A 54 4.36 -27.73 30.23
N LEU A 55 5.52 -28.15 29.74
CA LEU A 55 6.80 -27.60 30.17
C LEU A 55 7.20 -26.50 29.20
N ALA A 56 7.32 -25.29 29.75
CA ALA A 56 7.76 -24.13 29.01
C ALA A 56 9.12 -23.67 29.52
N GLU A 57 10.03 -23.37 28.60
CA GLU A 57 11.32 -22.78 28.90
C GLU A 57 11.28 -21.25 28.78
N HIS A 58 12.00 -20.56 29.64
CA HIS A 58 11.97 -19.10 29.79
C HIS A 58 13.14 -18.38 29.12
N VAL A 59 14.02 -19.12 28.44
CA VAL A 59 15.27 -18.62 27.86
C VAL A 59 15.06 -18.13 26.43
N SER A 60 14.38 -18.88 25.56
CA SER A 60 14.15 -18.47 24.16
C SER A 60 13.39 -17.16 24.02
N PRO A 61 12.34 -16.87 24.81
CA PRO A 61 11.68 -15.55 24.74
C PRO A 61 12.63 -14.40 25.07
N ARG A 62 13.55 -14.58 26.03
CA ARG A 62 14.54 -13.56 26.43
C ARG A 62 15.64 -13.35 25.40
N LEU A 63 15.98 -14.40 24.64
CA LEU A 63 16.98 -14.34 23.56
C LEU A 63 16.37 -14.05 22.18
N GLY A 64 15.05 -13.81 22.10
CA GLY A 64 14.36 -13.58 20.82
C GLY A 64 14.29 -14.80 19.90
N LYS A 65 14.42 -16.02 20.43
CA LYS A 65 14.39 -17.31 19.69
C LYS A 65 12.99 -17.92 19.59
N VAL A 66 11.95 -17.09 19.60
CA VAL A 66 10.57 -17.51 19.34
C VAL A 66 10.26 -17.27 17.87
N GLY A 67 9.74 -18.28 17.18
CA GLY A 67 9.45 -18.23 15.75
C GLY A 67 8.04 -18.71 15.41
N PRO A 68 7.60 -18.54 14.16
CA PRO A 68 6.30 -19.03 13.74
C PRO A 68 6.17 -20.54 13.86
N GLY A 69 5.00 -20.99 14.32
CA GLY A 69 4.73 -22.39 14.61
C GLY A 69 4.99 -22.78 16.06
N ASP A 70 5.76 -21.98 16.82
CA ASP A 70 6.00 -22.23 18.24
C ASP A 70 4.72 -22.06 19.07
N VAL A 71 4.54 -22.93 20.06
CA VAL A 71 3.51 -22.77 21.10
C VAL A 71 4.12 -22.02 22.27
N VAL A 72 3.46 -20.96 22.70
CA VAL A 72 3.97 -20.05 23.74
C VAL A 72 2.96 -19.85 24.86
N LEU A 73 3.49 -19.73 26.09
CA LEU A 73 2.77 -19.21 27.23
C LEU A 73 2.94 -17.69 27.25
N LEU A 74 1.84 -16.96 27.32
CA LEU A 74 1.87 -15.50 27.40
C LEU A 74 0.94 -14.97 28.49
N ARG A 75 1.29 -13.82 29.04
CA ARG A 75 0.39 -13.06 29.92
C ARG A 75 -0.68 -12.40 29.06
N SER A 76 -1.95 -12.59 29.42
CA SER A 76 -3.07 -11.99 28.69
C SER A 76 -2.97 -10.46 28.71
N PRO A 77 -3.07 -9.79 27.55
CA PRO A 77 -3.06 -8.33 27.48
C PRO A 77 -4.35 -7.70 28.04
N VAL A 78 -5.43 -8.48 28.16
CA VAL A 78 -6.74 -8.01 28.66
C VAL A 78 -6.89 -8.26 30.16
N ASP A 79 -6.35 -9.38 30.66
CA ASP A 79 -6.38 -9.74 32.08
C ASP A 79 -5.00 -10.21 32.53
N PRO A 80 -4.17 -9.34 33.12
CA PRO A 80 -2.79 -9.67 33.51
C PRO A 80 -2.66 -10.85 34.49
N ARG A 81 -3.75 -11.27 35.15
CA ARG A 81 -3.77 -12.42 36.06
C ARG A 81 -3.90 -13.76 35.33
N ARG A 82 -4.24 -13.75 34.04
CA ARG A 82 -4.42 -14.95 33.23
C ARG A 82 -3.22 -15.19 32.32
N THR A 83 -2.71 -16.42 32.32
CA THR A 83 -1.77 -16.92 31.31
C THR A 83 -2.54 -17.62 30.21
N LEU A 84 -2.27 -17.27 28.96
CA LEU A 84 -2.85 -17.88 27.76
C LEU A 84 -1.81 -18.76 27.09
N THR A 85 -2.28 -19.82 26.43
CA THR A 85 -1.45 -20.66 25.56
C THR A 85 -1.90 -20.47 24.11
N LYS A 86 -0.97 -20.08 23.23
CA LYS A 86 -1.26 -19.77 21.82
C LYS A 86 -0.10 -20.21 20.92
N ARG A 87 -0.36 -20.34 19.62
CA ARG A 87 0.64 -20.53 18.59
C ARG A 87 1.05 -19.21 17.95
N VAL A 88 2.34 -19.04 17.68
CA VAL A 88 2.86 -17.90 16.93
C VAL A 88 2.58 -18.10 15.45
N VAL A 89 1.86 -17.16 14.85
CA VAL A 89 1.39 -17.24 13.45
C VAL A 89 2.12 -16.23 12.56
N GLY A 90 2.39 -15.02 13.05
CA GLY A 90 3.10 -13.97 12.32
C GLY A 90 4.10 -13.20 13.19
N MET A 91 5.13 -12.65 12.55
CA MET A 91 6.24 -11.94 13.19
C MET A 91 6.23 -10.46 12.83
N GLU A 92 7.05 -9.67 13.51
CA GLU A 92 7.34 -8.28 13.13
C GLU A 92 7.52 -8.13 11.61
N GLY A 93 6.80 -7.18 11.03
CA GLY A 93 6.86 -6.89 9.60
C GLY A 93 5.91 -7.71 8.73
N ASP A 94 5.39 -8.85 9.20
CA ASP A 94 4.42 -9.66 8.46
C ASP A 94 3.10 -8.90 8.28
N THR A 95 2.45 -9.14 7.14
CA THR A 95 1.07 -8.71 6.89
C THR A 95 0.13 -9.90 7.11
N VAL A 96 -0.82 -9.72 8.02
CA VAL A 96 -1.80 -10.73 8.40
C VAL A 96 -3.18 -10.29 7.92
N THR A 97 -3.80 -11.11 7.09
CA THR A 97 -5.20 -10.94 6.66
C THR A 97 -6.01 -12.15 7.08
N PHE A 98 -7.23 -11.92 7.57
CA PHE A 98 -8.17 -13.00 7.82
C PHE A 98 -9.50 -12.70 7.10
N PHE A 99 -10.03 -13.72 6.42
CA PHE A 99 -11.27 -13.62 5.66
C PHE A 99 -12.37 -14.40 6.39
N VAL A 100 -13.58 -13.83 6.43
CA VAL A 100 -14.82 -14.55 6.78
C VAL A 100 -15.50 -14.88 5.47
N ASP A 101 -15.62 -16.16 5.12
CA ASP A 101 -16.32 -16.58 3.91
C ASP A 101 -17.83 -16.27 4.05
N PRO A 102 -18.43 -15.44 3.17
CA PRO A 102 -19.85 -15.11 3.26
C PRO A 102 -20.79 -16.29 2.93
N MET A 103 -20.29 -17.38 2.32
CA MET A 103 -21.07 -18.60 2.02
C MET A 103 -20.84 -19.72 3.05
N ARG A 104 -19.79 -19.59 3.87
CA ARG A 104 -19.48 -20.48 4.99
C ARG A 104 -19.11 -19.61 6.19
N THR A 105 -20.12 -19.19 6.93
CA THR A 105 -19.99 -18.42 8.19
C THR A 105 -19.11 -19.11 9.23
N ASP A 106 -18.82 -20.39 9.00
CA ASP A 106 -18.17 -21.31 9.92
C ASP A 106 -16.72 -21.60 9.51
N THR A 107 -16.12 -20.80 8.63
CA THR A 107 -14.70 -20.91 8.26
C THR A 107 -14.03 -19.55 8.11
N CYS A 108 -13.12 -19.22 9.03
CA CYS A 108 -12.19 -18.10 8.92
C CYS A 108 -10.82 -18.62 8.52
N GLN A 109 -10.21 -18.08 7.46
CA GLN A 109 -8.82 -18.40 7.10
C GLN A 109 -7.89 -17.22 7.38
N THR A 110 -6.85 -17.43 8.18
CA THR A 110 -5.75 -16.47 8.36
C THR A 110 -4.67 -16.76 7.32
N VAL A 111 -4.34 -15.76 6.50
CA VAL A 111 -3.22 -15.78 5.56
C VAL A 111 -2.12 -14.86 6.10
N VAL A 112 -0.93 -15.41 6.29
CA VAL A 112 0.29 -14.65 6.61
C VAL A 112 1.15 -14.61 5.37
N ARG A 113 1.40 -13.41 4.84
CA ARG A 113 2.30 -13.23 3.70
C ARG A 113 3.69 -12.89 4.22
N ARG A 114 4.64 -13.80 4.02
CA ARG A 114 6.07 -13.59 4.31
C ARG A 114 6.84 -13.25 3.03
N ASP A 115 7.70 -12.24 3.09
CA ASP A 115 8.50 -11.79 1.95
C ASP A 115 9.77 -12.65 1.73
N TYR A 116 9.61 -13.93 1.38
CA TYR A 116 10.73 -14.81 0.99
C TYR A 116 11.50 -14.30 -0.25
N GLN A 117 10.84 -13.48 -1.08
CA GLN A 117 11.46 -12.85 -2.25
C GLN A 117 12.68 -11.98 -1.87
N LYS A 118 12.64 -11.27 -0.74
CA LYS A 118 13.72 -10.34 -0.38
C LYS A 118 15.04 -11.06 -0.09
N ILE A 119 14.98 -12.25 0.50
CA ILE A 119 16.17 -13.06 0.83
C ILE A 119 16.80 -13.59 -0.45
N LEU A 120 15.97 -14.11 -1.37
CA LEU A 120 16.41 -14.64 -2.67
C LEU A 120 17.16 -13.58 -3.49
N PHE A 121 16.55 -12.41 -3.69
CA PHE A 121 17.13 -11.34 -4.50
C PHE A 121 18.38 -10.72 -3.87
N THR A 122 18.48 -10.71 -2.54
CA THR A 122 19.69 -10.26 -1.85
C THR A 122 20.89 -11.17 -2.14
N HIS A 123 20.67 -12.50 -2.21
CA HIS A 123 21.74 -13.45 -2.54
C HIS A 123 22.15 -13.34 -4.02
N LEU A 124 21.18 -13.27 -4.93
CA LEU A 124 21.45 -13.07 -6.36
C LEU A 124 22.24 -11.78 -6.59
N SER A 125 21.84 -10.67 -5.96
CA SER A 125 22.52 -9.39 -6.03
C SER A 125 24.01 -9.48 -5.68
N ARG A 126 24.36 -10.21 -4.60
CA ARG A 126 25.75 -10.41 -4.18
C ARG A 126 26.56 -11.27 -5.16
N LEU A 127 25.95 -12.31 -5.72
CA LEU A 127 26.62 -13.18 -6.69
C LEU A 127 26.91 -12.43 -7.99
N VAL A 128 25.93 -11.70 -8.51
CA VAL A 128 26.07 -10.86 -9.72
C VAL A 128 27.12 -9.77 -9.49
N ALA A 129 27.09 -9.08 -8.34
CA ALA A 129 28.09 -8.07 -8.02
C ALA A 129 29.52 -8.63 -7.96
N ARG A 130 29.69 -9.89 -7.50
CA ARG A 130 31.00 -10.55 -7.46
C ARG A 130 31.49 -10.97 -8.85
N ALA A 131 30.59 -11.43 -9.72
CA ALA A 131 30.94 -11.81 -11.09
C ALA A 131 31.36 -10.61 -11.96
N ILE A 132 30.83 -9.41 -11.68
CA ILE A 132 31.04 -8.20 -12.51
C ILE A 132 32.13 -7.27 -11.93
N LYS A 133 32.89 -7.73 -10.93
CA LYS A 133 33.80 -6.88 -10.13
C LYS A 133 34.88 -6.15 -10.96
N GLU A 134 35.22 -6.63 -12.15
CA GLU A 134 36.26 -6.07 -13.02
C GLU A 134 35.73 -5.30 -14.25
N GLY A 135 34.41 -5.11 -14.40
CA GLY A 135 33.84 -4.36 -15.53
C GLY A 135 32.39 -3.89 -15.36
N PRO A 136 32.05 -3.21 -14.24
CA PRO A 136 30.71 -2.64 -14.07
C PRO A 136 30.50 -1.39 -14.93
N PHE A 137 29.24 -1.06 -15.15
CA PHE A 137 28.87 0.20 -15.78
C PHE A 137 29.14 1.37 -14.84
N LEU A 138 29.99 2.30 -15.28
CA LEU A 138 30.36 3.48 -14.52
C LEU A 138 29.45 4.65 -14.87
N VAL A 139 28.91 5.32 -13.84
CA VAL A 139 28.14 6.54 -13.99
C VAL A 139 28.88 7.71 -13.35
N GLY A 140 29.27 8.70 -14.15
CA GLY A 140 29.94 9.92 -13.69
C GLY A 140 30.68 10.65 -14.81
N SER A 141 31.04 11.90 -14.58
CA SER A 141 31.99 12.66 -15.42
C SER A 141 33.43 12.47 -14.91
N ASP A 142 34.44 12.60 -15.77
CA ASP A 142 35.87 12.42 -15.45
C ASP A 142 36.39 13.21 -14.22
N GLU A 143 35.71 14.30 -13.85
CA GLU A 143 36.06 15.13 -12.70
C GLU A 143 35.51 14.63 -11.34
N ARG A 144 34.75 13.52 -11.28
CA ARG A 144 34.02 13.07 -10.07
C ARG A 144 34.15 11.57 -9.83
N ILE A 145 33.97 11.15 -8.57
CA ILE A 145 33.97 9.74 -8.18
C ILE A 145 32.83 9.01 -8.94
N PRO A 146 33.15 8.09 -9.85
CA PRO A 146 32.15 7.39 -10.63
C PRO A 146 31.44 6.34 -9.77
N ILE A 147 30.15 6.14 -10.02
CA ILE A 147 29.35 5.13 -9.35
C ILE A 147 29.29 3.88 -10.21
N MET A 148 29.63 2.75 -9.60
CA MET A 148 29.54 1.44 -10.24
C MET A 148 28.12 0.90 -10.10
N VAL A 149 27.46 0.67 -11.24
CA VAL A 149 26.16 0.01 -11.31
C VAL A 149 26.32 -1.31 -12.05
N SER A 150 26.13 -2.42 -11.36
CA SER A 150 26.23 -3.76 -11.96
C SER A 150 24.88 -4.35 -12.35
N HIS A 151 23.81 -4.05 -11.59
CA HIS A 151 22.48 -4.58 -11.86
C HIS A 151 21.37 -3.75 -11.19
N LEU A 152 20.14 -3.89 -11.72
CA LEU A 152 18.91 -3.38 -11.14
C LEU A 152 17.90 -4.53 -11.07
N LEU A 153 17.31 -4.74 -9.90
CA LEU A 153 16.37 -5.83 -9.64
C LEU A 153 14.98 -5.25 -9.33
N PHE A 154 13.97 -5.71 -10.07
CA PHE A 154 12.57 -5.47 -9.74
C PHE A 154 11.78 -6.77 -9.89
N ALA A 155 11.60 -7.48 -8.76
CA ALA A 155 11.07 -8.85 -8.78
C ALA A 155 11.86 -9.72 -9.78
N ASP A 156 11.18 -10.38 -10.71
CA ASP A 156 11.79 -11.20 -11.76
C ASP A 156 12.44 -10.38 -12.90
N ASP A 157 12.00 -9.13 -13.11
CA ASP A 157 12.59 -8.24 -14.10
C ASP A 157 13.96 -7.74 -13.62
N THR A 158 15.01 -8.26 -14.23
CA THR A 158 16.41 -7.99 -13.86
C THR A 158 17.17 -7.36 -15.02
N LEU A 159 17.76 -6.19 -14.80
CA LEU A 159 18.75 -5.59 -15.71
C LEU A 159 20.15 -5.80 -15.16
N ILE A 160 21.06 -6.28 -16.01
CA ILE A 160 22.47 -6.46 -15.66
C ILE A 160 23.30 -5.65 -16.63
N PHE A 161 24.27 -4.91 -16.09
CA PHE A 161 25.21 -4.12 -16.84
C PHE A 161 26.60 -4.75 -16.70
N CYS A 162 27.21 -5.09 -17.82
CA CYS A 162 28.54 -5.66 -17.91
C CYS A 162 29.24 -5.14 -19.16
N ASN A 163 30.56 -5.21 -19.17
CA ASN A 163 31.33 -4.94 -20.37
C ASN A 163 31.18 -6.08 -21.38
N ALA A 164 31.51 -5.79 -22.65
CA ALA A 164 31.55 -6.78 -23.72
C ALA A 164 32.80 -7.68 -23.63
N ASP A 165 33.07 -8.22 -22.44
CA ASP A 165 34.18 -9.13 -22.17
C ASP A 165 33.67 -10.56 -21.97
N LEU A 166 34.20 -11.51 -22.73
CA LEU A 166 33.74 -12.91 -22.72
C LEU A 166 33.91 -13.57 -21.36
N SER A 167 35.01 -13.28 -20.66
CA SER A 167 35.28 -13.85 -19.32
C SER A 167 34.21 -13.43 -18.30
N GLN A 168 33.75 -12.18 -18.36
CA GLN A 168 32.66 -11.68 -17.52
C GLN A 168 31.33 -12.33 -17.86
N ILE A 169 31.06 -12.51 -19.15
CA ILE A 169 29.83 -13.15 -19.63
C ILE A 169 29.77 -14.62 -19.21
N GLU A 170 30.87 -15.36 -19.31
CA GLU A 170 30.99 -16.73 -18.82
C GLU A 170 30.80 -16.81 -17.29
N SER A 171 31.40 -15.89 -16.55
CA SER A 171 31.23 -15.78 -15.10
C SER A 171 29.77 -15.53 -14.72
N LEU A 172 29.07 -14.67 -15.47
CA LEU A 172 27.65 -14.40 -15.27
C LEU A 172 26.79 -15.63 -15.58
N ARG A 173 27.10 -16.35 -16.66
CA ARG A 173 26.45 -17.62 -17.02
C ARG A 173 26.58 -18.64 -15.89
N ASN A 174 27.76 -18.75 -15.31
CA ASN A 174 28.01 -19.63 -14.16
C ASN A 174 27.17 -19.21 -12.95
N VAL A 175 27.06 -17.92 -12.63
CA VAL A 175 26.20 -17.43 -11.54
C VAL A 175 24.75 -17.86 -11.73
N PHE A 176 24.22 -17.77 -12.95
CA PHE A 176 22.87 -18.24 -13.23
C PHE A 176 22.76 -19.74 -13.03
N THR A 177 23.64 -20.56 -13.60
CA THR A 177 23.62 -22.02 -13.41
C THR A 177 23.65 -22.42 -11.93
N TRP A 178 24.50 -21.77 -11.12
CA TRP A 178 24.55 -21.98 -9.68
C TRP A 178 23.24 -21.58 -8.99
N PHE A 179 22.67 -20.44 -9.38
CA PHE A 179 21.39 -19.99 -8.87
C PHE A 179 20.25 -20.97 -9.21
N GLU A 180 20.21 -21.49 -10.44
CA GLU A 180 19.22 -22.50 -10.84
C GLU A 180 19.36 -23.78 -10.01
N THR A 181 20.60 -24.22 -9.77
CA THR A 181 20.90 -25.43 -9.00
C THR A 181 20.52 -25.31 -7.52
N VAL A 182 20.81 -24.16 -6.90
CA VAL A 182 20.59 -23.95 -5.45
C VAL A 182 19.13 -23.65 -5.12
N PHE A 183 18.45 -22.86 -5.96
CA PHE A 183 17.11 -22.36 -5.68
C PHE A 183 16.00 -23.04 -6.49
N GLY A 184 16.35 -23.89 -7.46
CA GLY A 184 15.38 -24.56 -8.32
C GLY A 184 14.61 -23.61 -9.25
N LEU A 185 15.10 -22.38 -9.44
CA LEU A 185 14.48 -21.36 -10.28
C LEU A 185 15.27 -21.21 -11.57
N ARG A 186 14.60 -21.25 -12.73
CA ARG A 186 15.25 -21.19 -14.05
C ARG A 186 15.14 -19.81 -14.70
N VAL A 187 16.22 -19.34 -15.31
CA VAL A 187 16.22 -18.11 -16.12
C VAL A 187 15.53 -18.38 -17.46
N ASN A 188 14.58 -17.52 -17.83
CA ASN A 188 13.87 -17.64 -19.09
C ASN A 188 14.66 -16.96 -20.22
N LEU A 189 15.61 -17.69 -20.80
CA LEU A 189 16.48 -17.19 -21.89
C LEU A 189 15.70 -16.74 -23.14
N HIS A 190 14.49 -17.26 -23.37
CA HIS A 190 13.64 -16.80 -24.48
C HIS A 190 13.03 -15.42 -24.26
N LYS A 191 12.92 -14.97 -23.01
CA LYS A 191 12.48 -13.61 -22.65
C LYS A 191 13.66 -12.69 -22.31
N SER A 192 14.86 -13.25 -22.14
CA SER A 192 16.07 -12.49 -21.86
C SER A 192 16.69 -11.99 -23.16
N GLU A 193 17.01 -10.71 -23.17
CA GLU A 193 17.57 -10.02 -24.33
C GLU A 193 18.92 -9.41 -23.97
N ILE A 194 19.87 -9.46 -24.92
CA ILE A 194 21.14 -8.75 -24.85
C ILE A 194 21.03 -7.52 -25.76
N VAL A 195 21.35 -6.36 -25.20
CA VAL A 195 21.26 -5.08 -25.92
C VAL A 195 22.65 -4.43 -25.93
N PRO A 196 23.29 -4.27 -27.10
CA PRO A 196 24.56 -3.56 -27.20
C PRO A 196 24.38 -2.07 -26.94
N VAL A 197 25.28 -1.48 -26.16
CA VAL A 197 25.34 -0.04 -25.92
C VAL A 197 26.68 0.46 -26.44
N GLY A 198 26.64 1.19 -27.56
CA GLY A 198 27.85 1.62 -28.29
C GLY A 198 28.31 0.58 -29.32
N GLU A 199 29.57 0.68 -29.75
CA GLU A 199 30.17 -0.27 -30.69
C GLU A 199 30.71 -1.49 -29.94
N VAL A 200 30.24 -2.68 -30.32
CA VAL A 200 30.64 -3.96 -29.74
C VAL A 200 31.00 -4.93 -30.87
N SER A 201 32.26 -5.38 -30.91
CA SER A 201 32.79 -6.20 -32.01
C SER A 201 32.52 -7.71 -31.88
N ASN A 202 32.32 -8.22 -30.66
CA ASN A 202 32.21 -9.65 -30.33
C ASN A 202 30.78 -10.10 -29.96
N LEU A 203 29.74 -9.52 -30.59
CA LEU A 203 28.34 -9.77 -30.22
C LEU A 203 27.88 -11.22 -30.44
N GLU A 204 28.31 -11.85 -31.54
CA GLU A 204 27.89 -13.22 -31.87
C GLU A 204 28.38 -14.23 -30.82
N GLU A 205 29.62 -14.07 -30.36
CA GLU A 205 30.23 -14.92 -29.33
C GLU A 205 29.55 -14.72 -27.97
N ILE A 206 29.26 -13.47 -27.58
CA ILE A 206 28.55 -13.15 -26.34
C ILE A 206 27.14 -13.77 -26.33
N VAL A 207 26.41 -13.66 -27.45
CA VAL A 207 25.08 -14.23 -27.61
C VAL A 207 25.14 -15.76 -27.53
N ALA A 208 26.16 -16.39 -28.14
CA ALA A 208 26.35 -17.84 -28.08
C ALA A 208 26.61 -18.35 -26.66
N VAL A 209 27.42 -17.66 -25.86
CA VAL A 209 27.71 -18.04 -24.46
C VAL A 209 26.47 -17.92 -23.57
N MET A 210 25.69 -16.85 -23.73
CA MET A 210 24.51 -16.60 -22.88
C MET A 210 23.27 -17.40 -23.31
N GLY A 211 23.10 -17.60 -24.62
CA GLY A 211 21.92 -18.23 -25.21
C GLY A 211 20.67 -17.34 -25.22
N CYS A 212 20.84 -16.01 -25.21
CA CYS A 212 19.76 -15.01 -25.20
C CYS A 212 19.50 -14.44 -26.60
N GLN A 213 18.37 -13.74 -26.79
CA GLN A 213 18.10 -13.04 -28.05
C GLN A 213 18.87 -11.70 -28.13
N LEU A 214 19.33 -11.33 -29.33
CA LEU A 214 19.91 -10.00 -29.58
C LEU A 214 18.79 -8.99 -29.84
N SER A 215 18.84 -7.85 -29.15
CA SER A 215 17.88 -6.75 -29.24
C SER A 215 18.60 -5.41 -29.33
N ALA A 216 17.87 -4.32 -29.53
CA ALA A 216 18.44 -2.98 -29.72
C ALA A 216 17.68 -1.92 -28.93
N LEU A 217 18.35 -0.80 -28.60
CA LEU A 217 17.69 0.37 -28.05
C LEU A 217 16.87 1.08 -29.15
N PRO A 218 15.66 1.60 -28.85
CA PRO A 218 15.03 1.63 -27.53
C PRO A 218 14.29 0.34 -27.15
N MET A 219 14.47 -0.12 -25.91
CA MET A 219 13.78 -1.30 -25.34
C MET A 219 12.77 -0.90 -24.26
N THR A 220 11.81 -1.77 -23.91
CA THR A 220 10.86 -1.50 -22.82
C THR A 220 11.27 -2.21 -21.54
N TYR A 221 11.43 -1.47 -20.44
CA TYR A 221 11.69 -2.02 -19.10
C TYR A 221 10.73 -1.40 -18.08
N LEU A 222 10.04 -2.24 -17.29
CA LEU A 222 9.01 -1.80 -16.33
C LEU A 222 7.97 -0.84 -16.94
N GLY A 223 7.63 -1.06 -18.22
CA GLY A 223 6.70 -0.23 -18.98
C GLY A 223 7.24 1.13 -19.44
N LEU A 224 8.57 1.36 -19.34
CA LEU A 224 9.25 2.58 -19.78
C LEU A 224 10.18 2.30 -20.96
N PRO A 225 10.24 3.18 -21.97
CA PRO A 225 11.22 3.07 -23.05
C PRO A 225 12.61 3.50 -22.56
N LEU A 226 13.55 2.57 -22.51
CA LEU A 226 14.98 2.81 -22.27
C LEU A 226 15.70 3.13 -23.58
N GLY A 227 16.64 4.08 -23.55
CA GLY A 227 17.46 4.44 -24.72
C GLY A 227 16.73 5.25 -25.80
N ALA A 228 15.44 5.54 -25.64
CA ALA A 228 14.73 6.44 -26.52
C ALA A 228 15.27 7.86 -26.36
N LYS A 229 15.47 8.58 -27.48
CA LYS A 229 15.67 10.04 -27.42
C LYS A 229 14.47 10.64 -26.69
N LEU A 230 14.72 11.37 -25.60
CA LEU A 230 13.70 11.97 -24.75
C LEU A 230 12.92 13.04 -25.55
N ASN A 231 11.94 12.62 -26.36
CA ASN A 231 10.92 13.52 -26.85
C ASN A 231 9.79 13.55 -25.82
N PHE A 232 9.67 14.68 -25.13
CA PHE A 232 8.73 14.91 -24.03
C PHE A 232 7.27 14.55 -24.35
N THR A 233 6.87 14.53 -25.62
CA THR A 233 5.49 14.21 -26.02
C THR A 233 5.32 12.73 -26.41
N ILE A 234 6.27 12.14 -27.14
CA ILE A 234 6.15 10.77 -27.69
C ILE A 234 6.10 9.72 -26.58
N ILE A 235 6.82 9.95 -25.48
CA ILE A 235 6.85 9.06 -24.30
C ILE A 235 5.44 8.80 -23.76
N TRP A 236 4.50 9.72 -23.94
CA TRP A 236 3.12 9.59 -23.45
C TRP A 236 2.18 8.80 -24.36
N ASN A 237 2.58 8.51 -25.61
CA ASN A 237 1.74 7.77 -26.56
C ASN A 237 1.25 6.41 -26.03
N PRO A 238 2.11 5.56 -25.41
CA PRO A 238 1.65 4.28 -24.87
C PRO A 238 0.53 4.43 -23.82
N VAL A 239 0.59 5.49 -23.00
CA VAL A 239 -0.43 5.80 -21.98
C VAL A 239 -1.73 6.25 -22.66
N ILE A 240 -1.62 7.14 -23.64
CA ILE A 240 -2.76 7.65 -24.41
C ILE A 240 -3.46 6.49 -25.14
N GLU A 241 -2.72 5.68 -25.88
CA GLU A 241 -3.25 4.54 -26.62
C GLU A 241 -3.90 3.50 -25.70
N LYS A 242 -3.34 3.29 -24.50
CA LYS A 242 -3.92 2.39 -23.50
C LYS A 242 -5.23 2.96 -22.94
N MET A 243 -5.33 4.28 -22.75
CA MET A 243 -6.61 4.93 -22.42
C MET A 243 -7.62 4.79 -23.55
N GLU A 244 -7.24 5.14 -24.78
CA GLU A 244 -8.11 5.07 -25.96
C GLU A 244 -8.66 3.65 -26.17
N ARG A 245 -7.83 2.61 -26.01
CA ARG A 245 -8.26 1.20 -26.06
C ARG A 245 -9.29 0.85 -24.98
N ARG A 246 -9.08 1.29 -23.72
CA ARG A 246 -10.04 1.06 -22.63
C ARG A 246 -11.37 1.77 -22.91
N LEU A 247 -11.30 3.02 -23.39
CA LEU A 247 -12.46 3.80 -23.77
C LEU A 247 -13.25 3.16 -24.92
N ALA A 248 -12.57 2.65 -25.95
CA ALA A 248 -13.20 1.93 -27.05
C ALA A 248 -13.98 0.70 -26.56
N GLY A 249 -13.39 -0.07 -25.63
CA GLY A 249 -14.06 -1.22 -25.00
C GLY A 249 -15.31 -0.81 -24.20
N TRP A 250 -15.26 0.31 -23.47
CA TRP A 250 -16.37 0.76 -22.64
C TRP A 250 -17.44 1.55 -23.40
N LYS A 251 -17.12 2.16 -24.54
CA LYS A 251 -18.12 2.81 -25.40
C LYS A 251 -19.19 1.82 -25.86
N ARG A 252 -18.87 0.53 -25.96
CA ARG A 252 -19.82 -0.56 -26.26
C ARG A 252 -20.74 -0.91 -25.08
N LEU A 253 -20.41 -0.49 -23.86
CA LEU A 253 -21.18 -0.78 -22.66
C LEU A 253 -22.18 0.35 -22.40
N TYR A 254 -23.44 0.01 -22.15
CA TYR A 254 -24.48 0.97 -21.74
C TYR A 254 -24.24 1.43 -20.29
N LEU A 255 -23.31 2.37 -20.11
CA LEU A 255 -22.91 2.85 -18.79
C LEU A 255 -23.67 4.12 -18.37
N SER A 256 -24.25 4.07 -17.17
CA SER A 256 -24.76 5.28 -16.50
C SER A 256 -23.63 6.26 -16.17
N LYS A 257 -23.95 7.54 -15.94
CA LYS A 257 -22.95 8.55 -15.51
C LYS A 257 -22.23 8.16 -14.22
N GLY A 258 -22.96 7.55 -13.27
CA GLY A 258 -22.37 6.98 -12.05
C GLY A 258 -21.39 5.84 -12.35
N GLY A 259 -21.75 4.91 -13.24
CA GLY A 259 -20.86 3.82 -13.66
C GLY A 259 -19.61 4.33 -14.40
N LYS A 260 -19.76 5.34 -15.26
CA LYS A 260 -18.65 6.03 -15.91
C LYS A 260 -17.72 6.67 -14.88
N LEU A 261 -18.25 7.37 -13.89
CA LEU A 261 -17.45 7.96 -12.81
C LEU A 261 -16.70 6.90 -12.00
N THR A 262 -17.32 5.74 -11.73
CA THR A 262 -16.64 4.62 -11.06
C THR A 262 -15.45 4.11 -11.87
N LEU A 263 -15.63 3.80 -13.16
CA LEU A 263 -14.55 3.35 -14.04
C LEU A 263 -13.48 4.42 -14.25
N PHE A 264 -13.90 5.68 -14.30
CA PHE A 264 -12.99 6.81 -14.38
C PHE A 264 -12.02 6.80 -13.19
N LYS A 265 -12.55 6.80 -11.97
CA LYS A 265 -11.75 6.85 -10.74
C LYS A 265 -10.90 5.59 -10.56
N SER A 266 -11.45 4.41 -10.85
CA SER A 266 -10.74 3.15 -10.67
C SER A 266 -9.62 2.94 -11.69
N THR A 267 -9.76 3.49 -12.89
CA THR A 267 -8.91 3.11 -14.02
C THR A 267 -8.33 4.31 -14.76
N LEU A 268 -9.15 5.25 -15.27
CA LEU A 268 -8.62 6.38 -16.06
C LEU A 268 -7.76 7.34 -15.24
N SER A 269 -8.05 7.55 -13.96
CA SER A 269 -7.21 8.36 -13.07
C SER A 269 -5.91 7.64 -12.68
N ASN A 270 -5.93 6.32 -12.58
CA ASN A 270 -4.80 5.52 -12.11
C ASN A 270 -3.82 5.16 -13.23
N LEU A 271 -4.31 4.95 -14.44
CA LEU A 271 -3.52 4.53 -15.61
C LEU A 271 -2.31 5.45 -15.90
N PRO A 272 -2.43 6.80 -15.90
CA PRO A 272 -1.31 7.68 -16.16
C PRO A 272 -0.44 7.91 -14.92
N THR A 273 -0.86 7.51 -13.72
CA THR A 273 -0.19 7.85 -12.45
C THR A 273 1.28 7.43 -12.42
N TYR A 274 1.62 6.28 -13.01
CA TYR A 274 3.01 5.83 -13.10
C TYR A 274 3.88 6.82 -13.89
N PHE A 275 3.43 7.22 -15.09
CA PHE A 275 4.15 8.20 -15.92
C PHE A 275 4.13 9.60 -15.28
N LEU A 276 3.01 10.02 -14.69
CA LEU A 276 2.90 11.29 -13.95
C LEU A 276 3.82 11.34 -12.72
N SER A 277 4.26 10.20 -12.21
CA SER A 277 5.21 10.16 -11.09
C SER A 277 6.66 10.24 -11.54
N LEU A 278 6.96 10.06 -12.82
CA LEU A 278 8.33 9.95 -13.35
C LEU A 278 8.68 11.09 -14.31
N PHE A 279 7.71 11.52 -15.10
CA PHE A 279 7.87 12.55 -16.11
C PHE A 279 6.89 13.68 -15.83
N HIS A 280 7.29 14.89 -16.16
CA HIS A 280 6.31 15.95 -16.26
C HIS A 280 5.39 15.76 -17.43
N LEU A 281 4.20 16.29 -17.23
CA LEU A 281 3.13 16.26 -18.19
C LEU A 281 3.13 17.54 -19.04
N PRO A 282 3.53 17.47 -20.33
CA PRO A 282 3.43 18.63 -21.21
C PRO A 282 1.98 19.09 -21.35
N ALA A 283 1.75 20.40 -21.45
CA ALA A 283 0.41 20.98 -21.52
C ALA A 283 -0.45 20.39 -22.66
N GLY A 284 0.14 20.13 -23.83
CA GLY A 284 -0.57 19.50 -24.95
C GLY A 284 -1.03 18.07 -24.65
N VAL A 285 -0.19 17.29 -23.96
CA VAL A 285 -0.54 15.94 -23.51
C VAL A 285 -1.60 15.99 -22.42
N ALA A 286 -1.46 16.90 -21.44
CA ALA A 286 -2.46 17.12 -20.41
C ALA A 286 -3.84 17.39 -21.03
N HIS A 287 -3.90 18.33 -21.97
CA HIS A 287 -5.14 18.67 -22.66
C HIS A 287 -5.75 17.48 -23.40
N ARG A 288 -4.92 16.66 -24.07
CA ARG A 288 -5.39 15.46 -24.77
C ARG A 288 -5.95 14.41 -23.80
N LEU A 289 -5.27 14.15 -22.69
CA LEU A 289 -5.73 13.21 -21.65
C LEU A 289 -7.02 13.70 -20.97
N GLU A 290 -7.08 14.98 -20.60
CA GLU A 290 -8.27 15.59 -20.00
C GLU A 290 -9.45 15.60 -20.98
N LYS A 291 -9.21 15.82 -22.27
CA LYS A 291 -10.25 15.71 -23.31
C LYS A 291 -10.82 14.29 -23.35
N LEU A 292 -9.98 13.26 -23.45
CA LEU A 292 -10.45 11.86 -23.43
C LEU A 292 -11.25 11.52 -22.17
N GLN A 293 -10.79 11.99 -21.02
CA GLN A 293 -11.44 11.84 -19.72
C GLN A 293 -12.81 12.53 -19.66
N ARG A 294 -12.88 13.78 -20.12
CA ARG A 294 -14.10 14.60 -20.12
C ARG A 294 -15.13 14.06 -21.10
N ASP A 295 -14.71 13.75 -22.32
CA ASP A 295 -15.57 13.22 -23.37
C ASP A 295 -16.14 11.87 -22.91
N PHE A 296 -15.32 10.98 -22.31
CA PHE A 296 -15.85 9.74 -21.72
C PHE A 296 -16.94 9.97 -20.67
N LEU A 297 -16.74 10.92 -19.75
CA LEU A 297 -17.70 11.21 -18.69
C LEU A 297 -19.02 11.77 -19.25
N TRP A 298 -18.96 12.68 -20.23
CA TRP A 298 -20.11 13.43 -20.73
C TRP A 298 -20.78 12.86 -21.99
N ASP A 299 -20.08 12.10 -22.80
CA ASP A 299 -20.65 11.47 -23.99
C ASP A 299 -21.68 10.39 -23.63
N GLY A 300 -22.54 10.05 -24.59
CA GLY A 300 -23.43 8.90 -24.56
C GLY A 300 -23.15 7.94 -25.70
N LEU A 301 -23.97 6.91 -25.83
CA LEU A 301 -24.06 6.16 -27.10
C LEU A 301 -24.81 7.01 -28.11
N GLY A 302 -24.18 7.31 -29.25
CA GLY A 302 -24.72 8.12 -30.36
C GLY A 302 -23.80 9.29 -30.73
N ASP A 303 -23.79 9.68 -32.01
CA ASP A 303 -22.96 10.75 -32.59
C ASP A 303 -23.46 12.18 -32.27
N GLN A 304 -24.45 12.33 -31.39
CA GLN A 304 -24.97 13.63 -31.00
C GLN A 304 -24.10 14.21 -29.86
N PRO A 305 -23.52 15.41 -30.04
CA PRO A 305 -22.70 16.04 -29.00
C PRO A 305 -23.55 16.28 -27.76
N LYS A 306 -23.19 15.63 -26.64
CA LYS A 306 -23.84 15.89 -25.36
C LYS A 306 -23.20 17.08 -24.67
N PHE A 307 -24.03 17.93 -24.09
CA PHE A 307 -23.56 19.07 -23.32
C PHE A 307 -22.70 18.64 -22.12
N HIS A 308 -21.51 19.21 -22.01
CA HIS A 308 -20.75 19.19 -20.76
C HIS A 308 -21.51 20.02 -19.73
N LEU A 309 -22.18 19.36 -18.79
CA LEU A 309 -23.11 20.04 -17.88
C LEU A 309 -22.39 20.87 -16.82
N VAL A 310 -21.22 20.41 -16.39
CA VAL A 310 -20.40 21.01 -15.32
C VAL A 310 -19.01 21.33 -15.88
N ASN A 311 -18.46 22.49 -15.50
CA ASN A 311 -17.10 22.89 -15.87
C ASN A 311 -16.09 21.86 -15.34
N TRP A 312 -15.08 21.51 -16.15
CA TRP A 312 -14.02 20.58 -15.78
C TRP A 312 -13.26 21.00 -14.51
N ALA A 313 -12.98 22.29 -14.35
CA ALA A 313 -12.35 22.80 -13.13
C ALA A 313 -13.17 22.46 -11.88
N LYS A 314 -14.49 22.66 -11.95
CA LYS A 314 -15.42 22.30 -10.86
C LYS A 314 -15.46 20.80 -10.60
N ILE A 315 -15.37 19.97 -11.64
CA ILE A 315 -15.31 18.51 -11.51
C ILE A 315 -14.05 18.07 -10.76
N CYS A 316 -12.93 18.75 -11.01
CA CYS A 316 -11.65 18.45 -10.38
C CYS A 316 -11.55 18.91 -8.92
N GLU A 317 -12.49 19.71 -8.45
CA GLU A 317 -12.52 20.10 -7.04
C GLU A 317 -12.78 18.90 -6.12
N PRO A 318 -12.31 18.97 -4.85
CA PRO A 318 -12.65 17.98 -3.84
C PRO A 318 -14.15 17.80 -3.67
N ILE A 319 -14.57 16.60 -3.26
CA ILE A 319 -15.98 16.31 -2.93
C ILE A 319 -16.55 17.31 -1.90
N PRO A 320 -15.83 17.68 -0.82
CA PRO A 320 -16.31 18.69 0.13
C PRO A 320 -16.55 20.08 -0.45
N SER A 321 -15.93 20.41 -1.59
CA SER A 321 -16.13 21.70 -2.29
C SER A 321 -17.18 21.57 -3.41
N GLY A 322 -17.73 20.39 -3.65
CA GLY A 322 -18.79 20.13 -4.63
C GLY A 322 -18.30 19.65 -5.99
N GLY A 323 -17.03 19.28 -6.10
CA GLY A 323 -16.53 18.54 -7.25
C GLY A 323 -16.73 17.04 -7.12
N LEU A 324 -16.12 16.29 -8.04
CA LEU A 324 -16.15 14.82 -8.04
C LEU A 324 -14.91 14.22 -7.39
N GLY A 325 -13.94 15.02 -6.96
CA GLY A 325 -12.65 14.52 -6.47
C GLY A 325 -11.82 13.84 -7.56
N ILE A 326 -11.98 14.28 -8.81
CA ILE A 326 -11.10 13.89 -9.91
C ILE A 326 -9.85 14.77 -9.83
N LYS A 327 -8.66 14.20 -9.97
CA LYS A 327 -7.44 15.00 -9.85
C LYS A 327 -7.18 15.79 -11.14
N ASN A 328 -6.96 17.10 -11.02
CA ASN A 328 -6.32 17.91 -12.06
C ASN A 328 -4.94 17.30 -12.37
N LEU A 329 -4.70 16.93 -13.64
CA LEU A 329 -3.52 16.16 -14.01
C LEU A 329 -2.21 16.94 -13.84
N GLN A 330 -2.22 18.24 -14.09
CA GLN A 330 -1.04 19.10 -13.96
C GLN A 330 -0.66 19.30 -12.50
N SER A 331 -1.61 19.72 -11.66
CA SER A 331 -1.36 19.86 -10.21
C SER A 331 -1.00 18.52 -9.56
N PHE A 332 -1.59 17.42 -10.03
CA PHE A 332 -1.26 16.08 -9.53
C PHE A 332 0.15 15.65 -9.94
N ASN A 333 0.54 15.88 -11.20
CA ASN A 333 1.91 15.66 -11.66
C ASN A 333 2.92 16.44 -10.82
N GLN A 334 2.67 17.74 -10.59
CA GLN A 334 3.51 18.57 -9.73
C GLN A 334 3.65 17.99 -8.31
N SER A 335 2.55 17.56 -7.70
CA SER A 335 2.57 16.94 -6.36
C SER A 335 3.37 15.63 -6.31
N LEU A 336 3.33 14.82 -7.38
CA LEU A 336 4.07 13.57 -7.46
C LEU A 336 5.56 13.81 -7.70
N LEU A 337 5.91 14.76 -8.57
CA LEU A 337 7.31 15.15 -8.81
C LEU A 337 7.93 15.82 -7.57
N GLY A 338 7.15 16.61 -6.82
CA GLY A 338 7.59 17.19 -5.55
C GLY A 338 8.00 16.13 -4.51
N LYS A 339 7.43 14.92 -4.57
CA LYS A 339 7.85 13.80 -3.72
C LYS A 339 9.29 13.38 -3.98
N TRP A 340 9.75 13.42 -5.23
CA TRP A 340 11.12 13.07 -5.58
C TRP A 340 12.12 14.10 -5.06
N LEU A 341 11.76 15.39 -5.04
CA LEU A 341 12.57 16.43 -4.40
C LEU A 341 12.76 16.17 -2.91
N TRP A 342 11.66 15.87 -2.21
CA TRP A 342 11.74 15.54 -0.80
C TRP A 342 12.58 14.29 -0.53
N ARG A 343 12.38 13.23 -1.33
CA ARG A 343 13.21 12.02 -1.26
C ARG A 343 14.67 12.32 -1.55
N TYR A 344 14.97 13.23 -2.48
CA TYR A 344 16.34 13.64 -2.77
C TYR A 344 16.98 14.24 -1.51
N GLY A 345 16.28 15.13 -0.81
CA GLY A 345 16.75 15.76 0.42
C GLY A 345 16.93 14.78 1.59
N MET A 346 16.07 13.76 1.69
CA MET A 346 16.00 12.82 2.82
C MET A 346 16.81 11.54 2.63
N ASP A 347 16.68 10.87 1.49
CA ASP A 347 17.30 9.56 1.23
C ASP A 347 18.76 9.73 0.75
N ARG A 348 19.61 10.25 1.64
CA ARG A 348 21.00 10.65 1.32
C ARG A 348 21.88 9.49 0.82
N GLU A 349 21.59 8.27 1.26
CA GLU A 349 22.35 7.07 0.91
C GLU A 349 21.76 6.29 -0.29
N SER A 350 20.63 6.73 -0.85
CA SER A 350 19.96 5.96 -1.90
C SER A 350 20.73 5.95 -3.23
N LEU A 351 20.82 4.79 -3.87
CA LEU A 351 21.57 4.61 -5.13
C LEU A 351 21.12 5.60 -6.23
N TRP A 352 19.81 5.79 -6.39
CA TRP A 352 19.29 6.70 -7.42
C TRP A 352 19.76 8.14 -7.22
N ARG A 353 19.85 8.60 -5.96
CA ARG A 353 20.35 9.93 -5.63
C ARG A 353 21.83 10.02 -5.93
N GLN A 354 22.62 9.04 -5.50
CA GLN A 354 24.06 9.00 -5.78
C GLN A 354 24.28 9.07 -7.30
N VAL A 355 23.56 8.27 -8.09
CA VAL A 355 23.60 8.28 -9.57
C VAL A 355 23.32 9.68 -10.14
N VAL A 356 22.32 10.39 -9.60
CA VAL A 356 22.02 11.78 -9.97
C VAL A 356 23.18 12.71 -9.61
N GLU A 357 23.77 12.58 -8.42
CA GLU A 357 24.92 13.39 -7.99
C GLU A 357 26.18 13.14 -8.84
N ALA A 358 26.50 11.89 -9.16
CA ALA A 358 27.66 11.56 -9.98
C ALA A 358 27.50 12.09 -11.41
N LYS A 359 26.30 11.93 -11.99
CA LYS A 359 26.01 12.37 -13.36
C LYS A 359 25.87 13.89 -13.50
N TYR A 360 25.21 14.53 -12.55
CA TYR A 360 24.81 15.95 -12.68
C TYR A 360 25.53 16.88 -11.68
N GLY A 361 25.85 16.38 -10.49
CA GLY A 361 26.56 17.13 -9.43
C GLY A 361 25.66 17.63 -8.31
N SER A 362 26.27 18.08 -7.22
CA SER A 362 25.60 18.70 -6.07
C SER A 362 26.43 19.90 -5.57
N MET A 363 25.77 20.92 -5.01
CA MET A 363 26.43 22.05 -4.33
C MET A 363 26.40 21.86 -2.80
N TRP A 364 27.06 22.74 -2.05
CA TRP A 364 27.03 22.74 -0.58
C TRP A 364 25.61 23.06 -0.10
N GLY A 365 25.05 22.27 0.82
CA GLY A 365 23.62 22.30 1.21
C GLY A 365 22.73 21.29 0.47
N GLY A 366 23.18 20.70 -0.64
CA GLY A 366 22.43 19.73 -1.44
C GLY A 366 22.38 20.12 -2.90
N TRP A 367 21.47 19.50 -3.66
CA TRP A 367 21.29 19.88 -5.06
C TRP A 367 20.72 21.29 -5.14
N CYS A 368 21.40 22.13 -5.92
CA CYS A 368 20.96 23.45 -6.31
C CYS A 368 21.32 23.61 -7.79
N THR A 369 20.45 24.25 -8.56
CA THR A 369 20.62 24.44 -10.00
C THR A 369 21.81 25.36 -10.25
N LYS A 370 22.90 24.86 -10.84
CA LYS A 370 23.99 25.72 -11.28
C LYS A 370 23.47 26.77 -12.26
N ALA A 371 23.83 28.03 -12.03
CA ALA A 371 23.60 29.12 -12.96
C ALA A 371 24.29 28.82 -14.32
N ASN A 372 23.49 28.95 -15.39
CA ASN A 372 23.86 29.05 -16.81
C ASN A 372 25.31 28.73 -17.17
N ARG A 373 25.52 27.56 -17.79
CA ARG A 373 26.41 27.52 -18.97
C ARG A 373 26.16 26.41 -19.96
N ASP A 374 25.46 25.33 -19.62
CA ASP A 374 24.97 24.36 -20.61
C ASP A 374 23.70 23.64 -20.14
N ALA A 375 23.00 23.04 -21.09
CA ALA A 375 21.60 22.57 -21.16
C ALA A 375 20.93 21.87 -19.93
N TYR A 376 20.96 22.45 -18.74
CA TYR A 376 20.20 21.97 -17.57
C TYR A 376 18.74 22.41 -17.56
N GLY A 377 18.43 23.61 -18.09
CA GLY A 377 17.04 24.03 -18.36
C GLY A 377 16.30 23.12 -19.36
N ARG A 378 17.02 22.20 -20.03
CA ARG A 378 16.44 21.16 -20.90
C ARG A 378 16.43 19.76 -20.26
N ALA A 379 17.21 19.51 -19.20
CA ALA A 379 17.33 18.18 -18.58
C ALA A 379 16.28 17.94 -17.48
N PHE A 380 15.95 18.96 -16.68
CA PHE A 380 14.89 18.94 -15.66
C PHE A 380 14.12 20.27 -15.58
N PRO A 381 13.51 20.76 -16.68
CA PRO A 381 12.79 22.05 -16.74
C PRO A 381 11.70 22.22 -15.68
N GLU A 382 11.24 21.13 -15.08
CA GLU A 382 9.97 21.10 -14.37
C GLU A 382 10.15 21.15 -12.86
N LEU A 383 11.27 20.61 -12.36
CA LEU A 383 11.80 20.89 -11.02
C LEU A 383 12.13 22.38 -10.90
N PHE A 384 12.76 22.92 -11.94
CA PHE A 384 12.98 24.36 -12.06
C PHE A 384 11.64 25.11 -12.06
N SER A 385 10.60 24.66 -12.78
CA SER A 385 9.31 25.38 -12.86
C SER A 385 8.55 25.50 -11.53
N ILE A 386 8.62 24.49 -10.65
CA ILE A 386 7.87 24.44 -9.38
C ILE A 386 8.65 25.01 -8.18
N ALA A 387 9.95 25.26 -8.32
CA ALA A 387 10.75 25.89 -7.28
C ALA A 387 10.30 27.35 -7.08
N THR A 388 9.92 27.71 -5.86
CA THR A 388 9.48 29.05 -5.47
C THR A 388 10.61 30.07 -5.62
N ASP A 389 11.84 29.61 -5.41
CA ASP A 389 13.09 30.34 -5.61
C ASP A 389 14.00 29.48 -6.50
N LYS A 390 14.46 30.05 -7.61
CA LYS A 390 15.28 29.36 -8.62
C LYS A 390 16.75 29.23 -8.20
N ASP A 391 17.15 30.00 -7.20
CA ASP A 391 18.51 30.03 -6.67
C ASP A 391 18.61 29.27 -5.33
N ALA A 392 17.48 28.87 -4.74
CA ALA A 392 17.42 28.11 -3.50
C ALA A 392 17.87 26.64 -3.67
N ALA A 393 18.74 26.19 -2.77
CA ALA A 393 19.11 24.80 -2.61
C ALA A 393 17.98 24.00 -1.92
N VAL A 394 17.98 22.68 -2.10
CA VAL A 394 17.06 21.80 -1.36
C VAL A 394 17.19 21.97 0.17
N ALA A 395 18.36 22.39 0.69
CA ALA A 395 18.53 22.75 2.10
C ALA A 395 17.82 24.04 2.53
N ASP A 396 17.57 24.98 1.62
CA ASP A 396 16.88 26.25 1.94
C ASP A 396 15.38 26.03 2.14
N CYS A 397 14.86 24.88 1.70
CA CYS A 397 13.51 24.39 2.00
C CYS A 397 13.45 23.59 3.33
N MET A 398 14.54 23.56 4.11
CA MET A 398 14.65 22.83 5.38
C MET A 398 14.84 23.81 6.54
N SER A 399 14.29 23.52 7.72
CA SER A 399 14.54 24.32 8.91
C SER A 399 15.76 23.78 9.67
N VAL A 400 16.60 24.68 10.20
CA VAL A 400 17.75 24.32 11.02
C VAL A 400 17.34 24.44 12.49
N GLN A 401 17.26 23.31 13.18
CA GLN A 401 17.17 23.27 14.65
C GLN A 401 18.40 22.55 15.19
N ASN A 402 19.12 23.20 16.13
CA ASN A 402 20.30 22.65 16.83
C ASN A 402 21.41 22.14 15.89
N GLY A 403 21.69 22.85 14.79
CA GLY A 403 22.76 22.49 13.85
C GLY A 403 22.46 21.25 12.99
N LYS A 404 21.21 20.74 12.99
CA LYS A 404 20.74 19.64 12.15
C LYS A 404 19.66 20.16 11.19
N LEU A 405 19.83 19.86 9.90
CA LEU A 405 18.87 20.14 8.83
C LEU A 405 17.69 19.16 8.95
N LEU A 406 16.48 19.65 9.24
CA LEU A 406 15.26 18.84 9.40
C LEU A 406 14.14 19.37 8.49
N TRP A 407 13.36 18.48 7.89
CA TRP A 407 12.02 18.81 7.39
C TRP A 407 11.06 18.75 8.59
N GLU A 408 10.11 19.67 8.70
CA GLU A 408 9.09 19.62 9.78
C GLU A 408 8.23 18.34 9.76
N GLN A 409 8.25 17.56 8.67
CA GLN A 409 7.54 16.29 8.55
C GLN A 409 8.47 15.13 8.12
N GLU A 410 8.41 14.02 8.85
CA GLU A 410 9.13 12.77 8.56
C GLU A 410 8.67 12.08 7.26
N LYS A 411 7.53 12.49 6.69
CA LYS A 411 6.96 11.93 5.46
C LYS A 411 6.11 12.94 4.72
N ILE A 412 6.42 13.16 3.43
CA ILE A 412 5.51 13.91 2.55
C ILE A 412 4.37 13.03 2.06
N ASP A 413 3.16 13.51 2.29
CA ASP A 413 1.94 13.02 1.66
C ASP A 413 1.66 13.81 0.37
N CYS A 414 1.74 13.14 -0.77
CA CYS A 414 1.41 13.73 -2.07
C CYS A 414 -0.03 14.23 -2.14
N GLU A 415 -0.95 13.65 -1.36
CA GLU A 415 -2.34 14.10 -1.30
C GLU A 415 -2.45 15.44 -0.56
N LEU A 416 -1.71 15.64 0.53
CA LEU A 416 -1.63 16.94 1.22
C LEU A 416 -0.99 18.00 0.31
N LEU A 417 0.10 17.65 -0.35
CA LEU A 417 0.81 18.54 -1.29
C LEU A 417 -0.06 18.90 -2.50
N TYR A 418 -0.85 17.96 -2.99
CA TYR A 418 -1.86 18.21 -4.01
C TYR A 418 -2.96 19.17 -3.52
N HIS A 419 -3.43 18.98 -2.29
CA HIS A 419 -4.44 19.83 -1.67
C HIS A 419 -3.92 21.24 -1.33
N SER A 420 -2.62 21.45 -1.12
CA SER A 420 -2.05 22.79 -0.97
C SER A 420 -1.91 23.52 -2.30
N LEU A 421 -1.70 22.79 -3.41
CA LEU A 421 -1.66 23.37 -4.76
C LEU A 421 -3.03 23.79 -5.29
N ILE A 422 -4.12 23.33 -4.67
CA ILE A 422 -5.48 23.66 -5.07
C ILE A 422 -6.10 24.54 -3.99
N ALA A 423 -6.60 25.71 -4.39
CA ALA A 423 -7.24 26.65 -3.49
C ALA A 423 -8.36 25.97 -2.67
N GLN A 424 -8.27 26.07 -1.35
CA GLN A 424 -9.26 25.50 -0.44
C GLN A 424 -10.48 26.43 -0.36
N ALA A 425 -11.52 26.12 -1.13
CA ALA A 425 -12.83 26.73 -0.89
C ALA A 425 -13.51 26.02 0.29
N SER A 426 -13.47 26.65 1.47
CA SER A 426 -14.29 26.27 2.61
C SER A 426 -15.72 26.74 2.39
N THR A 427 -16.61 25.81 2.09
CA THR A 427 -18.06 26.04 2.24
C THR A 427 -18.69 24.84 2.92
N GLN A 428 -19.42 25.09 4.02
CA GLN A 428 -20.37 24.11 4.54
C GLN A 428 -21.32 23.74 3.41
N SER A 429 -21.44 22.45 3.11
CA SER A 429 -22.10 22.04 1.88
C SER A 429 -22.60 20.60 1.91
N PRO A 430 -23.73 20.26 1.25
CA PRO A 430 -24.43 18.99 1.39
C PRO A 430 -23.74 17.77 0.76
N TRP A 431 -22.57 17.94 0.13
CA TRP A 431 -21.94 16.92 -0.72
C TRP A 431 -21.65 15.60 0.00
N LYS A 432 -21.28 15.66 1.29
CA LYS A 432 -21.03 14.44 2.08
C LYS A 432 -22.31 13.59 2.17
N GLY A 433 -23.48 14.20 2.29
CA GLY A 433 -24.77 13.49 2.32
C GLY A 433 -25.07 12.79 1.01
N ILE A 434 -24.81 13.45 -0.13
CA ILE A 434 -25.09 12.90 -1.47
C ILE A 434 -24.22 11.68 -1.79
N TRP A 435 -22.92 11.77 -1.50
CA TRP A 435 -21.95 10.73 -1.88
C TRP A 435 -21.79 9.61 -0.86
N LYS A 436 -22.19 9.81 0.41
CA LYS A 436 -22.23 8.75 1.43
C LYS A 436 -23.59 8.06 1.54
N ALA A 437 -24.63 8.55 0.87
CA ALA A 437 -25.94 7.92 0.86
C ALA A 437 -25.86 6.48 0.31
N LYS A 438 -26.64 5.57 0.90
CA LYS A 438 -26.79 4.19 0.43
C LYS A 438 -27.72 4.12 -0.79
N VAL A 439 -27.33 4.78 -1.87
CA VAL A 439 -28.06 4.80 -3.13
C VAL A 439 -27.13 4.42 -4.27
N PRO A 440 -27.64 3.89 -5.40
CA PRO A 440 -26.82 3.63 -6.56
C PRO A 440 -26.08 4.90 -7.03
N THR A 441 -24.82 4.78 -7.44
CA THR A 441 -23.98 5.94 -7.85
C THR A 441 -24.60 6.77 -8.98
N ARG A 442 -25.44 6.17 -9.83
CA ARG A 442 -26.22 6.90 -10.85
C ARG A 442 -27.16 7.94 -10.23
N VAL A 443 -27.75 7.62 -9.06
CA VAL A 443 -28.65 8.51 -8.32
C VAL A 443 -27.84 9.60 -7.64
N SER A 444 -26.75 9.27 -6.94
CA SER A 444 -25.86 10.28 -6.33
C SER A 444 -25.32 11.26 -7.37
N PHE A 445 -24.91 10.77 -8.55
CA PHE A 445 -24.43 11.63 -9.64
C PHE A 445 -25.53 12.56 -10.14
N PHE A 446 -26.75 12.04 -10.33
CA PHE A 446 -27.88 12.84 -10.78
C PHE A 446 -28.25 13.94 -9.76
N VAL A 447 -28.37 13.58 -8.48
CA VAL A 447 -28.66 14.54 -7.40
C VAL A 447 -27.54 15.58 -7.30
N TRP A 448 -26.27 15.18 -7.41
CA TRP A 448 -25.14 16.12 -7.46
C TRP A 448 -25.28 17.12 -8.62
N THR A 449 -25.61 16.67 -9.83
CA THR A 449 -25.85 17.58 -10.97
C THR A 449 -27.05 18.50 -10.75
N ALA A 450 -28.09 18.03 -10.06
CA ALA A 450 -29.29 18.80 -9.77
C ALA A 450 -29.02 19.89 -8.73
N VAL A 451 -28.30 19.57 -7.65
CA VAL A 451 -27.89 20.54 -6.61
C VAL A 451 -26.95 21.61 -7.17
N LEU A 452 -26.09 21.28 -8.15
CA LEU A 452 -25.28 22.27 -8.86
C LEU A 452 -26.09 23.16 -9.82
N GLY A 453 -27.38 22.89 -9.99
CA GLY A 453 -28.25 23.64 -10.88
C GLY A 453 -28.03 23.32 -12.37
N LYS A 454 -27.49 22.14 -12.72
CA LYS A 454 -26.97 21.85 -14.07
C LYS A 454 -27.74 20.80 -14.87
N ILE A 455 -28.81 20.21 -14.33
CA ILE A 455 -29.66 19.30 -15.11
C ILE A 455 -30.43 20.05 -16.20
N LEU A 456 -30.87 19.32 -17.23
CA LEU A 456 -31.47 19.87 -18.45
C LEU A 456 -32.96 20.19 -18.28
N THR A 457 -33.30 21.05 -17.31
CA THR A 457 -34.63 21.66 -17.20
C THR A 457 -34.84 22.71 -18.29
N ASN A 458 -36.09 23.03 -18.64
CA ASN A 458 -36.37 24.02 -19.69
C ASN A 458 -35.70 25.38 -19.41
N ASP A 459 -35.69 25.86 -18.17
CA ASP A 459 -35.00 27.10 -17.82
C ASP A 459 -33.48 27.05 -18.13
N ASN A 460 -32.84 25.90 -17.91
CA ASN A 460 -31.43 25.68 -18.20
C ASN A 460 -31.14 25.47 -19.69
N LEU A 461 -32.08 24.88 -20.43
CA LEU A 461 -32.00 24.75 -21.88
C LEU A 461 -32.18 26.12 -22.57
N ILE A 462 -33.10 26.95 -22.08
CA ILE A 462 -33.30 28.32 -22.55
C ILE A 462 -32.05 29.18 -22.28
N LYS A 463 -31.42 29.06 -21.10
CA LYS A 463 -30.11 29.69 -20.81
C LYS A 463 -29.00 29.26 -21.77
N ARG A 464 -29.16 28.11 -22.42
CA ARG A 464 -28.26 27.58 -23.46
C ARG A 464 -28.73 27.89 -24.88
N GLN A 465 -29.65 28.85 -25.04
CA GLN A 465 -30.20 29.30 -26.32
C GLN A 465 -31.01 28.23 -27.08
N VAL A 466 -31.55 27.22 -26.40
CA VAL A 466 -32.52 26.29 -26.99
C VAL A 466 -33.91 26.91 -26.92
N VAL A 467 -34.58 27.04 -28.06
CA VAL A 467 -35.93 27.61 -28.15
C VAL A 467 -36.96 26.56 -27.70
N LEU A 468 -37.57 26.78 -26.54
CA LEU A 468 -38.55 25.87 -25.93
C LEU A 468 -39.68 26.67 -25.28
N VAL A 469 -40.86 26.05 -25.20
CA VAL A 469 -41.97 26.55 -24.38
C VAL A 469 -41.69 26.18 -22.93
N ASN A 470 -41.64 27.16 -22.03
CA ASN A 470 -41.30 26.94 -20.62
C ASN A 470 -42.50 26.41 -19.82
N TRP A 471 -42.88 25.15 -20.07
CA TRP A 471 -43.88 24.42 -19.28
C TRP A 471 -43.26 23.19 -18.62
N CYS A 472 -43.58 22.98 -17.34
CA CYS A 472 -43.19 21.80 -16.58
C CYS A 472 -43.77 20.54 -17.21
N CYS A 473 -42.90 19.56 -17.50
CA CYS A 473 -43.33 18.30 -18.11
C CYS A 473 -44.33 17.49 -17.26
N LEU A 474 -44.33 17.71 -15.94
CA LEU A 474 -45.22 17.04 -14.99
C LEU A 474 -46.55 17.77 -14.84
N CYS A 475 -46.56 18.97 -14.23
CA CYS A 475 -47.82 19.66 -13.91
C CYS A 475 -48.42 20.44 -15.08
N LYS A 476 -47.65 20.72 -16.14
CA LYS A 476 -48.05 21.52 -17.31
C LYS A 476 -48.63 22.91 -17.00
N ALA A 477 -48.45 23.41 -15.79
CA ALA A 477 -49.09 24.65 -15.30
C ALA A 477 -48.09 25.77 -14.97
N ASN A 478 -46.85 25.44 -14.65
CA ASN A 478 -45.79 26.40 -14.30
C ASN A 478 -44.54 26.18 -15.15
N GLY A 479 -43.60 27.13 -15.11
CA GLY A 479 -42.28 26.97 -15.74
C GLY A 479 -41.47 25.84 -15.13
N GLU A 480 -40.69 25.15 -15.96
CA GLU A 480 -39.83 24.05 -15.51
C GLU A 480 -38.50 24.59 -14.99
N SER A 481 -38.31 24.51 -13.68
CA SER A 481 -37.02 24.70 -13.01
C SER A 481 -36.70 23.48 -12.16
N ILE A 482 -35.46 23.38 -11.69
CA ILE A 482 -35.01 22.25 -10.84
C ILE A 482 -35.82 22.22 -9.54
N ASP A 483 -35.94 23.36 -8.86
CA ASP A 483 -36.69 23.46 -7.61
C ASP A 483 -38.18 23.19 -7.84
N HIS A 484 -38.75 23.66 -8.95
CA HIS A 484 -40.13 23.33 -9.30
C HIS A 484 -40.27 21.82 -9.55
N LEU A 485 -39.45 21.23 -10.40
CA LEU A 485 -39.57 19.84 -10.81
C LEU A 485 -39.46 18.86 -9.62
N PHE A 486 -38.56 19.11 -8.67
CA PHE A 486 -38.29 18.19 -7.55
C PHE A 486 -39.06 18.50 -6.26
N ILE A 487 -39.48 19.75 -6.06
CA ILE A 487 -40.05 20.21 -4.79
C ILE A 487 -41.45 20.80 -4.98
N HIS A 488 -41.58 21.84 -5.81
CA HIS A 488 -42.78 22.67 -5.83
C HIS A 488 -43.84 22.25 -6.87
N CYS A 489 -43.53 21.29 -7.74
CA CYS A 489 -44.48 20.71 -8.68
C CYS A 489 -45.57 19.99 -7.89
N SER A 490 -46.84 20.24 -8.22
CA SER A 490 -47.99 19.64 -7.52
C SER A 490 -47.90 18.11 -7.46
N LEU A 491 -47.48 17.47 -8.55
CA LEU A 491 -47.25 16.02 -8.61
C LEU A 491 -46.07 15.57 -7.75
N ALA A 492 -44.93 16.27 -7.81
CA ALA A 492 -43.75 15.94 -6.99
C ALA A 492 -44.05 16.09 -5.49
N LYS A 493 -44.77 17.15 -5.11
CA LYS A 493 -45.21 17.40 -3.74
C LYS A 493 -46.12 16.29 -3.24
N GLN A 494 -47.12 15.88 -4.02
CA GLN A 494 -48.00 14.75 -3.68
C GLN A 494 -47.22 13.45 -3.44
N LEU A 495 -46.20 13.17 -4.26
CA LEU A 495 -45.34 12.00 -4.07
C LEU A 495 -44.53 12.08 -2.77
N TRP A 496 -43.93 13.24 -2.49
CA TRP A 496 -43.22 13.45 -1.24
C TRP A 496 -44.14 13.31 -0.03
N ASP A 497 -45.30 13.97 -0.04
CA ASP A 497 -46.28 13.89 1.03
C ASP A 497 -46.68 12.43 1.27
N THR A 498 -46.95 11.66 0.20
CA THR A 498 -47.27 10.23 0.31
C THR A 498 -46.13 9.46 0.99
N ILE A 499 -44.88 9.60 0.52
CA ILE A 499 -43.73 8.89 1.08
C ILE A 499 -43.49 9.27 2.54
N LEU A 500 -43.51 10.57 2.85
CA LEU A 500 -43.24 11.06 4.19
C LEU A 500 -44.33 10.61 5.18
N THR A 501 -45.59 10.62 4.75
CA THR A 501 -46.71 10.12 5.56
C THR A 501 -46.58 8.62 5.85
N LEU A 502 -46.06 7.82 4.90
CA LEU A 502 -45.78 6.39 5.12
C LEU A 502 -44.75 6.15 6.24
N PHE A 503 -43.85 7.10 6.49
CA PHE A 503 -42.88 7.04 7.58
C PHE A 503 -43.29 7.89 8.80
N GLY A 504 -44.52 8.40 8.86
CA GLY A 504 -45.01 9.24 9.95
C GLY A 504 -44.32 10.60 10.08
N VAL A 505 -43.71 11.09 8.99
CA VAL A 505 -42.99 12.36 8.96
C VAL A 505 -43.86 13.42 8.31
N HIS A 506 -44.04 14.55 8.98
CA HIS A 506 -44.55 15.78 8.37
C HIS A 506 -43.36 16.70 8.05
N TRP A 507 -43.18 17.04 6.78
CA TRP A 507 -42.03 17.83 6.33
C TRP A 507 -42.49 19.07 5.58
N VAL A 508 -41.89 20.22 5.92
CA VAL A 508 -42.07 21.46 5.16
C VAL A 508 -40.95 21.55 4.13
N MET A 509 -41.33 21.52 2.86
CA MET A 509 -40.36 21.59 1.77
C MET A 509 -39.68 22.96 1.68
N PRO A 510 -38.33 23.04 1.65
CA PRO A 510 -37.62 24.30 1.53
C PRO A 510 -37.71 24.87 0.11
N ARG A 511 -37.27 26.13 -0.06
CA ARG A 511 -37.36 26.81 -1.36
C ARG A 511 -36.45 26.19 -2.42
N GLN A 512 -35.25 25.75 -2.03
CA GLN A 512 -34.25 25.22 -2.96
C GLN A 512 -33.92 23.76 -2.70
N LEU A 513 -33.57 23.02 -3.76
CA LEU A 513 -33.12 21.64 -3.67
C LEU A 513 -31.85 21.48 -2.81
N GLN A 514 -30.95 22.45 -2.86
CA GLN A 514 -29.74 22.43 -2.05
C GLN A 514 -30.06 22.44 -0.54
N ASP A 515 -31.05 23.23 -0.12
CA ASP A 515 -31.48 23.31 1.28
C ASP A 515 -32.10 21.99 1.71
N LEU A 516 -32.93 21.36 0.85
CA LEU A 516 -33.54 20.06 1.13
C LEU A 516 -32.50 18.98 1.45
N ILE A 517 -31.45 18.89 0.63
CA ILE A 517 -30.38 17.89 0.85
C ILE A 517 -29.53 18.25 2.07
N SER A 518 -29.32 19.53 2.35
CA SER A 518 -28.54 19.99 3.51
C SER A 518 -29.22 19.63 4.83
N CYS A 519 -30.56 19.61 4.86
CA CYS A 519 -31.35 19.30 6.05
C CYS A 519 -31.66 17.80 6.23
N TRP A 520 -31.25 16.91 5.31
CA TRP A 520 -31.59 15.47 5.38
C TRP A 520 -30.62 14.67 6.29
N PRO A 521 -31.03 14.16 7.47
CA PRO A 521 -30.13 13.47 8.39
C PRO A 521 -29.80 12.04 7.91
N GLY A 522 -28.54 11.80 7.57
CA GLY A 522 -28.08 10.58 6.90
C GLY A 522 -27.73 9.38 7.80
N ALA A 523 -28.63 8.91 8.69
CA ALA A 523 -28.31 7.76 9.55
C ALA A 523 -29.44 6.73 9.69
N LEU A 524 -29.35 5.64 8.91
CA LEU A 524 -29.84 4.32 9.32
C LEU A 524 -28.83 3.22 8.91
N GLY A 525 -28.15 2.68 9.94
CA GLY A 525 -27.41 1.41 9.98
C GLY A 525 -25.99 1.41 9.38
N ARG A 526 -24.97 1.03 10.14
CA ARG A 526 -23.63 0.68 9.65
C ARG A 526 -23.23 -0.69 10.20
N HIS A 527 -22.72 -1.59 9.35
CA HIS A 527 -21.84 -2.69 9.77
C HIS A 527 -20.67 -2.84 8.78
N ARG A 528 -19.53 -3.30 9.33
CA ARG A 528 -18.15 -3.29 8.79
C ARG A 528 -17.79 -4.62 8.11
N HIS A 529 -16.84 -4.63 7.16
CA HIS A 529 -16.08 -5.85 6.81
C HIS A 529 -14.62 -5.56 6.43
N ALA A 530 -13.75 -6.49 6.85
CA ALA A 530 -12.32 -6.71 6.58
C ALA A 530 -11.31 -5.70 7.17
N GLU A 531 -10.57 -6.12 8.19
CA GLU A 531 -9.42 -5.39 8.76
C GLU A 531 -8.11 -6.11 8.37
N ILE A 532 -7.14 -5.35 7.83
CA ILE A 532 -5.80 -5.82 7.45
C ILE A 532 -4.82 -5.34 8.52
N TRP A 533 -4.00 -6.24 9.08
CA TRP A 533 -3.03 -5.88 10.12
C TRP A 533 -1.59 -6.07 9.65
N LYS A 534 -0.74 -5.08 9.90
CA LYS A 534 0.73 -5.20 9.81
C LYS A 534 1.30 -5.35 11.21
N VAL A 535 2.08 -6.40 11.46
CA VAL A 535 2.64 -6.67 12.78
C VAL A 535 3.73 -5.61 13.10
N PRO A 536 3.56 -4.80 14.15
CA PRO A 536 4.52 -3.75 14.51
C PRO A 536 5.88 -4.31 14.98
N LYS A 537 6.88 -3.44 15.02
CA LYS A 537 8.18 -3.78 15.58
C LYS A 537 8.09 -4.22 17.04
N GLY A 538 8.78 -5.29 17.40
CA GLY A 538 8.74 -5.85 18.75
C GLY A 538 7.40 -6.51 19.12
N HIS A 539 6.54 -6.83 18.15
CA HIS A 539 5.28 -7.55 18.37
C HIS A 539 5.23 -8.87 17.58
N VAL A 540 4.35 -9.76 18.01
CA VAL A 540 4.00 -11.03 17.36
C VAL A 540 2.50 -11.14 17.17
N TRP A 541 2.08 -11.91 16.16
CA TRP A 541 0.69 -12.30 15.97
C TRP A 541 0.49 -13.73 16.44
N ILE A 542 -0.40 -13.94 17.41
CA ILE A 542 -0.63 -15.24 18.05
C ILE A 542 -2.08 -15.68 17.91
N GLN A 543 -2.32 -16.97 17.68
CA GLN A 543 -3.66 -17.54 17.54
C GLN A 543 -3.78 -18.86 18.28
N GLY A 544 -5.00 -19.19 18.72
CA GLY A 544 -5.30 -20.54 19.16
C GLY A 544 -5.53 -21.46 17.96
N ASP A 545 -5.17 -22.73 18.10
CA ASP A 545 -5.37 -23.72 17.03
C ASP A 545 -6.86 -24.03 16.81
N ASN A 546 -7.71 -23.79 17.82
CA ASN A 546 -9.17 -23.83 17.68
C ASN A 546 -9.72 -22.42 17.49
N MET A 547 -10.03 -22.09 16.24
CA MET A 547 -10.42 -20.74 15.85
C MET A 547 -11.77 -20.27 16.43
N TYR A 548 -12.68 -21.17 16.82
CA TYR A 548 -14.02 -20.83 17.33
C TYR A 548 -14.07 -20.62 18.83
N ALA A 549 -13.10 -21.17 19.56
CA ALA A 549 -13.09 -21.19 21.01
C ALA A 549 -11.81 -20.55 21.59
N SER A 550 -11.27 -19.55 20.87
CA SER A 550 -10.01 -18.88 21.19
C SER A 550 -10.19 -17.36 21.27
N SER A 551 -9.90 -16.78 22.43
CA SER A 551 -9.60 -15.35 22.58
C SER A 551 -8.13 -15.12 22.26
N ASP A 552 -7.82 -14.46 21.15
CA ASP A 552 -6.46 -14.32 20.58
C ASP A 552 -6.23 -12.97 19.87
N SER A 553 -5.15 -12.83 19.09
CA SER A 553 -4.80 -11.59 18.39
C SER A 553 -5.87 -11.08 17.43
N ARG A 554 -6.88 -11.88 17.04
CA ARG A 554 -8.05 -11.36 16.30
C ARG A 554 -8.92 -10.45 17.16
N HIS A 555 -8.92 -10.66 18.47
CA HIS A 555 -9.72 -9.91 19.44
C HIS A 555 -8.95 -8.70 20.00
N PHE A 556 -7.65 -8.88 20.29
CA PHE A 556 -6.83 -7.85 20.95
C PHE A 556 -5.66 -7.32 20.11
N GLY A 557 -5.48 -7.77 18.87
CA GLY A 557 -4.41 -7.32 17.98
C GLY A 557 -3.04 -7.98 18.22
N PRO A 558 -1.97 -7.47 17.58
CA PRO A 558 -0.59 -7.92 17.78
C PRO A 558 -0.15 -7.75 19.25
N VAL A 559 0.66 -8.68 19.75
CA VAL A 559 1.09 -8.72 21.15
C VAL A 559 2.58 -8.40 21.26
N PRO A 560 3.01 -7.53 22.18
CA PRO A 560 4.44 -7.30 22.43
C PRO A 560 5.18 -8.58 22.83
N TYR A 561 6.43 -8.76 22.34
CA TYR A 561 7.29 -9.89 22.75
C TYR A 561 7.45 -10.01 24.27
N GLY A 562 7.46 -8.87 24.98
CA GLY A 562 7.62 -8.84 26.44
C GLY A 562 6.48 -9.51 27.23
N LEU A 563 5.34 -9.83 26.60
CA LEU A 563 4.26 -10.58 27.24
C LEU A 563 4.42 -12.09 27.12
N ILE A 564 5.37 -12.58 26.31
CA ILE A 564 5.68 -14.00 26.20
C ILE A 564 6.48 -14.43 27.43
N GLN A 565 5.90 -15.34 28.20
CA GLN A 565 6.48 -15.84 29.44
C GLN A 565 7.41 -17.04 29.17
N GLY A 566 7.03 -17.93 28.25
CA GLY A 566 7.80 -19.14 27.96
C GLY A 566 7.46 -19.75 26.60
N LYS A 567 8.41 -20.47 26.01
CA LYS A 567 8.19 -21.30 24.83
C LYS A 567 7.98 -22.75 25.26
N VAL A 568 6.89 -23.36 24.83
CA VAL A 568 6.55 -24.74 25.15
C VAL A 568 7.39 -25.66 24.26
N PHE A 569 8.12 -26.57 24.88
CA PHE A 569 8.91 -27.59 24.17
C PHE A 569 8.38 -29.00 24.40
N PHE A 570 7.55 -29.19 25.42
CA PHE A 570 7.13 -30.51 25.86
C PHE A 570 5.74 -30.48 26.52
N ARG A 571 4.94 -31.52 26.29
CA ARG A 571 3.69 -31.76 27.05
C ARG A 571 3.64 -33.18 27.60
N TYR A 572 2.90 -33.33 28.68
CA TYR A 572 2.44 -34.64 29.13
C TYR A 572 0.99 -34.58 29.63
N PHE A 573 0.28 -35.70 29.49
CA PHE A 573 -1.09 -35.84 29.93
C PHE A 573 -1.38 -37.31 30.31
N ILE A 574 -2.40 -37.50 31.13
CA ILE A 574 -2.88 -38.82 31.55
C ILE A 574 -4.08 -39.17 30.70
N ASP A 575 -4.02 -40.30 30.00
CA ASP A 575 -5.23 -40.88 29.40
C ASP A 575 -5.93 -41.73 30.47
N TRP A 576 -7.13 -41.30 30.88
CA TRP A 576 -7.91 -41.97 31.90
C TRP A 576 -8.52 -43.29 31.42
N ASN A 577 -8.52 -43.56 30.11
CA ASN A 577 -8.99 -44.83 29.58
C ASN A 577 -7.97 -45.96 29.78
N ASP A 578 -6.68 -45.65 29.64
CA ASP A 578 -5.62 -46.67 29.71
C ASP A 578 -4.67 -46.47 30.91
N ALA A 579 -4.88 -45.43 31.74
CA ALA A 579 -4.08 -45.07 32.92
C ALA A 579 -2.57 -44.85 32.68
N TYR A 580 -2.16 -44.60 31.43
CA TYR A 580 -0.78 -44.29 31.05
C TYR A 580 -0.50 -42.79 30.97
N LEU A 581 0.74 -42.41 31.31
CA LEU A 581 1.28 -41.07 31.18
C LEU A 581 2.00 -40.92 29.83
N TYR A 582 1.48 -40.07 28.94
CA TYR A 582 2.04 -39.83 27.63
C TYR A 582 2.93 -38.59 27.61
N PHE A 583 4.08 -38.69 26.94
CA PHE A 583 5.09 -37.65 26.81
C PHE A 583 5.24 -37.28 25.34
N VAL A 584 4.98 -36.01 24.97
CA VAL A 584 4.99 -35.57 23.56
C VAL A 584 5.76 -34.26 23.43
N GLY A 585 6.80 -34.25 22.60
CA GLY A 585 7.49 -33.02 22.19
C GLY A 585 6.56 -32.14 21.35
N ILE A 586 6.49 -30.84 21.65
CA ILE A 586 5.70 -29.88 20.89
C ILE A 586 6.67 -29.01 20.08
N GLY A 587 6.85 -29.34 18.80
CA GLY A 587 7.70 -28.58 17.89
C GLY A 587 8.50 -29.50 16.97
N GLY A 588 8.40 -29.29 15.66
CA GLY A 588 9.10 -30.09 14.66
C GLY A 588 10.61 -30.14 14.91
N ILE A 589 11.14 -31.37 14.79
CA ILE A 589 12.54 -31.78 14.80
C ILE A 589 13.29 -31.48 16.11
N MET A 590 13.09 -32.36 17.08
CA MET A 590 14.19 -32.80 17.95
C MET A 590 14.56 -34.21 17.47
N GLU A 591 15.62 -34.32 16.67
CA GLU A 591 16.38 -35.57 16.63
C GLU A 591 17.00 -35.76 18.01
N MET A 592 16.62 -36.85 18.68
CA MET A 592 17.41 -37.46 19.73
C MET A 592 17.74 -38.88 19.28
N PHE A 593 18.75 -39.00 18.43
CA PHE A 593 20.01 -39.75 18.65
C PHE A 593 20.85 -39.70 17.38
#